data_AF-A0A963JPZ6-F1
#
_entry.id   AF-A0A963JPZ6-F1
#
_cell.length_a   1.000
_cell.length_b   1.000
_cell.length_c   1.000
_cell.angle_alpha   90.00
_cell.angle_beta   90.00
_cell.angle_gamma   90.00
#
_symmetry.space_group_name_H-M   'P 1'
#
loop_
_entity.id
_entity.type
_entity.pdbx_description
1 polymer ?
#
loop_
_entity_poly.entity_id
_entity_poly.type
_entity_poly.pdbx_seq_one_letter_code
_entity_poly.pdbx_strand_id
1 'polypeptide(L)'
;AHLRWQVLVMRQAKNTSDFKGRLELVLSGTRDGKPWTQTVPDAAVLQLRQYRRLEGMVDIPLRAMVKTVTARVMEGSVLHATQTAVLGKSMAVQ
;
A
#
# COMPACT_ATOMS: atom_id res chain seq x y z
N ALA A 1 12.66 0.75 12.06
CA ALA A 1 12.70 -0.15 10.88
C ALA A 1 11.80 0.44 9.81
N HIS A 2 12.11 0.24 8.54
CA HIS A 2 11.33 0.80 7.43
C HIS A 2 10.87 -0.31 6.49
N LEU A 3 9.67 -0.17 5.95
CA LEU A 3 9.16 -1.02 4.89
C LEU A 3 9.22 -0.24 3.58
N ARG A 4 10.00 -0.73 2.61
CA ARG A 4 9.96 -0.24 1.23
C ARG A 4 8.80 -0.91 0.50
N TRP A 5 8.06 -0.14 -0.27
CA TRP A 5 6.96 -0.64 -1.07
C TRP A 5 7.05 -0.15 -2.51
N GLN A 6 6.46 -0.91 -3.42
CA GLN A 6 6.26 -0.55 -4.81
C GLN A 6 4.93 -1.10 -5.29
N VAL A 7 4.14 -0.28 -5.97
CA VAL A 7 2.83 -0.64 -6.52
C VAL A 7 2.77 -0.23 -7.98
N LEU A 8 2.23 -1.11 -8.82
CA LEU A 8 1.85 -0.80 -10.19
C LEU A 8 0.32 -0.79 -10.27
N VAL A 9 -0.25 0.38 -10.55
CA VAL A 9 -1.69 0.53 -10.81
C VAL A 9 -1.91 0.53 -12.32
N MET A 10 -2.86 -0.26 -12.78
CA MET A 10 -3.23 -0.37 -14.20
C MET A 10 -4.75 -0.24 -14.36
N ARG A 11 -5.20 0.56 -15.33
CA ARG A 11 -6.58 0.67 -15.76
C ARG A 11 -6.76 -0.04 -17.09
N GLN A 12 -7.65 -1.02 -17.11
CA GLN A 12 -8.12 -1.69 -18.31
C GLN A 12 -9.20 -0.81 -18.97
N ALA A 13 -8.82 0.31 -19.56
CA ALA A 13 -9.79 1.23 -20.18
C ALA A 13 -9.24 1.84 -21.47
N LYS A 14 -10.06 1.81 -22.54
CA LYS A 14 -9.84 2.57 -23.78
C LYS A 14 -10.59 3.91 -23.65
N ASN A 15 -9.93 5.03 -23.96
CA ASN A 15 -10.51 6.39 -23.94
C ASN A 15 -11.15 6.84 -22.61
N THR A 16 -10.46 6.71 -21.49
CA THR A 16 -10.90 7.29 -20.21
C THR A 16 -10.23 8.61 -19.87
N SER A 17 -10.94 9.46 -19.14
CA SER A 17 -10.40 10.62 -18.45
C SER A 17 -9.32 10.22 -17.44
N ASP A 18 -8.46 11.19 -17.10
CA ASP A 18 -7.43 11.00 -16.08
C ASP A 18 -8.08 10.65 -14.74
N PHE A 19 -7.64 9.54 -14.15
CA PHE A 19 -7.96 9.21 -12.77
C PHE A 19 -7.14 10.10 -11.85
N LYS A 20 -7.78 10.72 -10.86
CA LYS A 20 -7.14 11.54 -9.83
C LYS A 20 -7.57 11.05 -8.45
N GLY A 21 -6.64 10.43 -7.73
CA GLY A 21 -6.91 9.88 -6.42
C GLY A 21 -5.63 9.77 -5.60
N ARG A 22 -5.64 8.84 -4.65
CA ARG A 22 -4.49 8.53 -3.80
C ARG A 22 -4.36 7.04 -3.57
N LEU A 23 -3.14 6.63 -3.26
CA LEU A 23 -2.83 5.32 -2.73
C LEU A 23 -2.84 5.39 -1.20
N GLU A 24 -3.68 4.57 -0.58
CA GLU A 24 -3.62 4.26 0.85
C GLU A 24 -2.94 2.88 1.02
N LEU A 25 -2.12 2.73 2.07
CA LEU A 25 -1.60 1.43 2.49
C LEU A 25 -2.18 1.05 3.85
N VAL A 26 -2.57 -0.21 4.01
CA VAL A 26 -2.92 -0.80 5.30
C VAL A 26 -1.96 -1.93 5.59
N LEU A 27 -1.18 -1.76 6.65
CA LEU A 27 -0.24 -2.75 7.14
C LEU A 27 -0.92 -3.49 8.29
N SER A 28 -0.88 -4.82 8.28
CA SER A 28 -1.41 -5.64 9.37
C SER A 28 -0.41 -6.71 9.77
N GLY A 29 -0.42 -7.08 11.05
CA GLY A 29 0.49 -8.05 11.62
C GLY A 29 0.40 -8.12 13.12
N THR A 30 1.53 -8.16 13.80
CA THR A 30 1.59 -8.22 15.27
C THR A 30 2.56 -7.20 15.82
N ARG A 31 2.23 -6.57 16.95
CA ARG A 31 3.16 -5.75 17.74
C ARG A 31 3.15 -6.24 19.17
N ASP A 32 4.32 -6.57 19.71
CA ASP A 32 4.43 -7.11 21.07
C ASP A 32 3.53 -8.33 21.30
N GLY A 33 3.46 -9.23 20.30
CA GLY A 33 2.63 -10.44 20.31
C GLY A 33 1.13 -10.21 20.11
N LYS A 34 0.64 -8.97 20.07
CA LYS A 34 -0.77 -8.62 19.89
C LYS A 34 -1.08 -8.26 18.43
N PRO A 35 -2.29 -8.51 17.92
CA PRO A 35 -2.71 -8.02 16.60
C PRO A 35 -2.48 -6.51 16.46
N TRP A 36 -1.98 -6.09 15.31
CA TRP A 36 -1.65 -4.69 15.03
C TRP A 36 -1.98 -4.34 13.59
N THR A 37 -2.52 -3.14 13.39
CA THR A 37 -2.79 -2.55 12.07
C THR A 37 -2.34 -1.08 12.08
N GLN A 38 -1.81 -0.63 10.95
CA GLN A 38 -1.48 0.78 10.68
C GLN A 38 -1.99 1.17 9.29
N THR A 39 -2.74 2.25 9.22
CA THR A 39 -3.16 2.86 7.95
C THR A 39 -2.24 4.03 7.61
N VAL A 40 -1.78 4.07 6.37
CA VAL A 40 -1.06 5.19 5.76
C VAL A 40 -1.98 5.78 4.69
N PRO A 41 -2.80 6.79 5.03
CA PRO A 41 -3.89 7.26 4.18
C PRO A 41 -3.41 7.95 2.90
N ASP A 42 -2.22 8.54 2.93
CA ASP A 42 -1.63 9.34 1.84
C ASP A 42 -0.26 8.78 1.43
N ALA A 43 -0.17 7.47 1.20
CA ALA A 43 1.08 6.83 0.82
C ALA A 43 1.64 7.39 -0.49
N ALA A 44 0.77 7.78 -1.43
CA ALA A 44 1.14 8.58 -2.60
C ALA A 44 -0.07 9.22 -3.29
N VAL A 45 0.13 10.37 -3.93
CA VAL A 45 -0.82 10.93 -4.91
C VAL A 45 -0.83 10.06 -6.16
N LEU A 46 -2.02 9.76 -6.68
CA LEU A 46 -2.20 8.88 -7.82
C LEU A 46 -2.93 9.60 -8.96
N GLN A 47 -2.17 9.96 -9.99
CA GLN A 47 -2.71 10.47 -11.25
C GLN A 47 -2.29 9.53 -12.37
N LEU A 48 -3.26 8.94 -13.06
CA LEU A 48 -2.98 8.06 -14.20
C LEU A 48 -4.08 8.08 -15.25
N ARG A 49 -3.67 7.97 -16.52
CA ARG A 49 -4.58 7.65 -17.61
C ARG A 49 -4.71 6.13 -17.78
N GLN A 50 -3.58 5.43 -17.89
CA GLN A 50 -3.53 3.98 -18.14
C GLN A 50 -2.80 3.20 -17.06
N TYR A 51 -1.57 3.58 -16.71
CA TYR A 51 -0.83 2.93 -15.63
C TYR A 51 0.08 3.92 -14.91
N ARG A 52 0.39 3.63 -13.65
CA ARG A 52 1.39 4.38 -12.86
C ARG A 52 2.07 3.45 -11.88
N ARG A 53 3.39 3.56 -11.81
CA ARG A 53 4.21 2.95 -10.76
C ARG A 53 4.44 3.96 -9.65
N LEU A 54 4.23 3.53 -8.42
CA LEU A 54 4.45 4.30 -7.20
C LEU A 54 5.38 3.50 -6.28
N GLU A 55 6.20 4.20 -5.51
CA GLU A 55 7.05 3.59 -4.50
C GLU A 55 7.24 4.55 -3.32
N GLY A 56 7.72 4.01 -2.21
CA GLY A 56 8.01 4.80 -1.03
C GLY A 56 8.49 3.94 0.14
N MET A 57 8.56 4.59 1.29
CA MET A 57 8.92 3.95 2.57
C MET A 57 7.86 4.27 3.62
N VAL A 58 7.60 3.31 4.50
CA VAL A 58 6.74 3.46 5.67
C VAL A 58 7.53 3.11 6.92
N ASP A 59 7.47 3.97 7.92
CA ASP A 59 8.07 3.72 9.23
C ASP A 59 7.28 2.64 9.97
N ILE A 60 8.00 1.63 10.43
CA ILE A 60 7.44 0.51 11.18
C ILE A 60 7.76 0.70 12.66
N PRO A 61 6.73 0.71 13.54
CA PRO A 61 6.92 0.82 14.97
C PRO A 61 7.84 -0.26 15.53
N LEU A 62 8.53 0.05 16.62
CA LEU A 62 9.37 -0.91 17.32
C LEU A 62 8.56 -2.16 17.74
N ARG A 63 9.15 -3.35 17.52
CA ARG A 63 8.56 -4.68 17.80
C ARG A 63 7.28 -4.99 17.00
N ALA A 64 6.97 -4.23 15.95
CA ALA A 64 5.96 -4.61 14.99
C ALA A 64 6.53 -5.55 13.92
N MET A 65 5.82 -6.63 13.66
CA MET A 65 6.04 -7.57 12.57
C MET A 65 4.89 -7.43 11.59
N VAL A 66 5.16 -6.86 10.42
CA VAL A 66 4.19 -6.75 9.32
C VAL A 66 4.02 -8.13 8.70
N LYS A 67 2.76 -8.58 8.55
CA LYS A 67 2.39 -9.84 7.89
C LYS A 67 1.76 -9.59 6.53
N THR A 68 0.98 -8.52 6.40
CA THR A 68 0.32 -8.16 5.14
C THR A 68 0.44 -6.67 4.89
N VAL A 69 0.49 -6.31 3.61
CA VAL A 69 0.34 -4.94 3.12
C VAL A 69 -0.81 -4.94 2.12
N THR A 70 -1.83 -4.12 2.37
CA THR A 70 -2.96 -3.92 1.48
C THR A 70 -2.88 -2.53 0.87
N ALA A 71 -2.71 -2.47 -0.44
CA ALA A 71 -2.81 -1.24 -1.22
C ALA A 71 -4.27 -0.96 -1.57
N ARG A 72 -4.73 0.27 -1.36
CA ARG A 72 -6.07 0.75 -1.67
C ARG A 72 -5.99 1.96 -2.59
N VAL A 73 -6.68 1.90 -3.72
CA VAL A 73 -6.81 3.03 -4.64
C VAL A 73 -8.09 3.79 -4.29
N MET A 74 -7.93 5.03 -3.85
CA MET A 74 -9.02 5.88 -3.35
C MET A 74 -9.26 7.09 -4.27
N GLU A 75 -10.52 7.42 -4.52
CA GLU A 75 -10.96 8.69 -5.12
C GLU A 75 -11.90 9.38 -4.13
N GLY A 76 -11.42 10.44 -3.46
CA GLY A 76 -12.13 10.97 -2.30
C GLY A 76 -12.29 9.92 -1.19
N SER A 77 -13.53 9.55 -0.87
CA SER A 77 -13.87 8.45 0.05
C SER A 77 -14.18 7.12 -0.64
N VAL A 78 -14.19 7.09 -1.98
CA VAL A 78 -14.57 5.91 -2.77
C VAL A 78 -13.36 5.00 -2.99
N LEU A 79 -13.52 3.70 -2.68
CA LEU A 79 -12.53 2.66 -2.95
C LEU A 79 -12.73 2.10 -4.35
N HIS A 80 -11.72 2.21 -5.22
CA HIS A 80 -11.78 1.73 -6.60
C HIS A 80 -11.09 0.37 -6.80
N ALA A 81 -10.02 0.11 -6.05
CA ALA A 81 -9.29 -1.15 -6.14
C ALA A 81 -8.56 -1.45 -4.83
N THR A 82 -8.38 -2.72 -4.54
CA THR A 82 -7.58 -3.19 -3.42
C THR A 82 -6.70 -4.35 -3.88
N GLN A 83 -5.46 -4.39 -3.36
CA GLN A 83 -4.54 -5.50 -3.59
C GLN A 83 -3.81 -5.81 -2.29
N THR A 84 -3.83 -7.06 -1.85
CA THR A 84 -3.10 -7.50 -0.67
C THR A 84 -1.87 -8.31 -1.08
N ALA A 85 -0.75 -8.02 -0.43
CA ALA A 85 0.47 -8.83 -0.47
C ALA A 85 0.72 -9.41 0.93
N VAL A 86 1.02 -10.71 1.00
CA VAL A 86 1.47 -11.38 2.23
C VAL A 86 2.99 -11.36 2.24
N LEU A 87 3.58 -10.94 3.36
CA LEU A 87 5.02 -10.98 3.57
C LEU A 87 5.38 -12.35 4.17
N GLY A 88 6.08 -13.18 3.39
CA GLY A 88 6.59 -14.47 3.87
C GLY A 88 7.68 -14.30 4.93
N LYS A 89 7.94 -15.34 5.74
CA LYS A 89 9.06 -15.35 6.70
C LYS A 89 10.39 -15.54 5.95
N SER A 90 10.98 -14.44 5.47
CA SER A 90 12.41 -14.26 5.23
C SER A 90 12.73 -12.81 4.82
N MET A 91 12.79 -11.93 5.81
CA MET A 91 13.77 -10.85 5.82
C MET A 91 14.62 -11.04 7.08
N ALA A 92 15.52 -12.01 7.02
CA ALA A 92 16.76 -11.87 7.78
C ALA A 92 17.57 -10.85 6.99
N VAL A 93 17.65 -9.62 7.48
CA VAL A 93 18.70 -8.71 7.07
C VAL A 93 19.95 -9.27 7.76
N GLN A 94 20.78 -9.98 6.99
CA GLN A 94 22.20 -10.13 7.30
C GLN A 94 22.90 -8.81 7.02
#